data_AF-A0A321LWR8-F1
#
_entry.id   AF-A0A321LWR8-F1
#
_cell.length_a   1.000
_cell.length_b   1.000
_cell.length_c   1.000
_cell.angle_alpha   90.00
_cell.angle_beta   90.00
_cell.angle_gamma   90.00
#
_symmetry.space_group_name_H-M   'P 1'
#
loop_
_entity.id
_entity.type
_entity.pdbx_description
1 polymer ?
#
loop_
_entity_poly.entity_id
_entity_poly.type
_entity_poly.pdbx_seq_one_letter_code
_entity_poly.pdbx_strand_id
1 'polypeptide(L)'
;MTKPALAGCIASEAVFMFPELTRFTDLTLLLLRLMVALVFGSSGWSHLTHAEERSKSIGMSKGFTRFLGAAELAGSLGVVFGVLPQFAALGLILVMLGAIQKKIFVWHTGFWGKNSDGWHYDLMLIIMNLVILTTGGGRFGIMHF
;
A
#
# COMPACT_ATOMS: atom_id res chain seq x y z
N MET A 1 -13.87 18.57 -57.21
CA MET A 1 -14.29 19.08 -55.88
C MET A 1 -14.26 17.93 -54.89
N THR A 2 -13.20 17.83 -54.09
CA THR A 2 -13.08 16.84 -53.00
C THR A 2 -12.29 17.49 -51.87
N LYS A 3 -12.98 17.80 -50.77
CA LYS A 3 -12.38 18.22 -49.49
C LYS A 3 -11.57 17.06 -48.91
N PRO A 4 -10.33 17.25 -48.41
CA PRO A 4 -9.78 16.34 -47.43
C PRO A 4 -10.23 16.74 -46.02
N ALA A 5 -10.37 15.69 -45.22
CA ALA A 5 -10.99 15.63 -43.93
C ALA A 5 -10.30 16.48 -42.87
N LEU A 6 -11.13 16.93 -41.92
CA LEU A 6 -10.73 17.40 -40.60
C LEU A 6 -9.88 16.32 -39.93
N ALA A 7 -8.56 16.46 -39.99
CA ALA A 7 -7.65 15.73 -39.14
C ALA A 7 -7.96 16.16 -37.70
N GLY A 8 -8.60 15.26 -36.96
CA GLY A 8 -8.83 15.39 -35.53
C GLY A 8 -7.49 15.58 -34.85
N CYS A 9 -7.15 16.84 -34.59
CA CYS A 9 -6.08 17.23 -33.71
C CYS A 9 -6.57 16.92 -32.30
N ILE A 10 -6.47 15.65 -31.91
CA ILE A 10 -6.47 15.25 -30.50
C ILE A 10 -5.25 15.95 -29.94
N ALA A 11 -5.50 17.06 -29.25
CA ALA A 11 -4.49 17.80 -28.52
C ALA A 11 -3.75 16.78 -27.64
N SER A 12 -2.48 16.53 -27.97
CA SER A 12 -1.55 15.91 -27.05
C SER A 12 -1.58 16.74 -25.78
N GLU A 13 -2.17 16.22 -24.71
CA GLU A 13 -2.01 16.82 -23.39
C GLU A 13 -0.51 16.82 -23.11
N ALA A 14 0.14 17.95 -23.33
CA ALA A 14 1.50 18.18 -22.91
C ALA A 14 1.49 18.26 -21.38
N VAL A 15 1.42 17.10 -20.74
CA VAL A 15 1.80 16.97 -19.34
C VAL A 15 3.23 17.49 -19.27
N PHE A 16 3.48 18.54 -18.50
CA PHE A 16 4.82 18.99 -18.16
C PHE A 16 5.50 17.90 -17.33
N MET A 17 5.94 16.84 -18.01
CA MET A 17 6.68 15.73 -17.45
C MET A 17 8.14 15.97 -17.82
N PHE A 18 9.04 15.87 -16.84
CA PHE A 18 10.48 15.82 -17.10
C PHE A 18 10.80 14.39 -17.55
N PRO A 19 10.98 14.11 -18.86
CA PRO A 19 11.15 12.75 -19.37
C PRO A 19 12.39 12.06 -18.77
N GLU A 20 13.43 12.85 -18.44
CA GLU A 20 14.65 12.37 -17.79
C GLU A 20 14.42 11.71 -16.43
N LEU A 21 13.32 12.03 -15.73
CA LEU A 21 13.00 11.43 -14.44
C LEU A 21 12.35 10.05 -14.57
N THR A 22 11.77 9.72 -15.73
CA THR A 22 11.07 8.44 -15.95
C THR A 22 12.00 7.23 -15.81
N ARG A 23 13.31 7.40 -16.05
CA ARG A 23 14.33 6.36 -15.83
C ARG A 23 14.48 5.94 -14.37
N PHE A 24 14.03 6.78 -13.41
CA PHE A 24 14.06 6.48 -11.99
C PHE A 24 12.75 5.86 -11.49
N THR A 25 11.73 5.72 -12.33
CA THR A 25 10.41 5.17 -11.95
C THR A 25 10.55 3.80 -11.29
N ASP A 26 11.37 2.92 -11.85
CA ASP A 26 11.57 1.60 -11.26
C ASP A 26 12.24 1.66 -9.89
N LEU A 27 13.20 2.57 -9.72
CA LEU A 27 13.89 2.78 -8.45
C LEU A 27 12.94 3.38 -7.40
N THR A 28 12.12 4.35 -7.77
CA THR A 28 11.16 4.97 -6.84
C THR A 28 10.08 3.98 -6.43
N LEU A 29 9.60 3.12 -7.34
CA LEU A 29 8.69 2.02 -7.02
C LEU A 29 9.33 0.98 -6.09
N LEU A 30 10.61 0.65 -6.29
CA LEU A 30 11.34 -0.22 -5.37
C LEU A 30 11.44 0.39 -3.96
N LEU A 31 11.82 1.67 -3.87
CA LEU A 31 11.90 2.38 -2.58
C LEU A 31 10.54 2.44 -1.88
N LEU A 32 9.47 2.67 -2.64
CA LEU A 32 8.10 2.64 -2.13
C LEU A 32 7.74 1.27 -1.54
N ARG A 33 8.08 0.19 -2.25
CA ARG A 33 7.86 -1.19 -1.79
C ARG A 33 8.64 -1.50 -0.52
N LEU A 34 9.88 -1.05 -0.42
CA LEU A 34 10.69 -1.21 0.79
C LEU A 34 10.08 -0.47 1.98
N MET A 35 9.61 0.77 1.78
CA MET A 35 8.95 1.53 2.85
C MET A 35 7.68 0.85 3.35
N VAL A 36 6.80 0.42 2.43
CA VAL A 36 5.60 -0.36 2.78
C VAL A 36 6.00 -1.61 3.55
N ALA A 37 6.98 -2.37 3.05
CA ALA A 37 7.40 -3.60 3.70
C ALA A 37 8.04 -3.40 5.08
N LEU A 38 8.78 -2.32 5.31
CA LEU A 38 9.32 -2.01 6.63
C LEU A 38 8.21 -1.71 7.64
N VAL A 39 7.20 -0.93 7.23
CA VAL A 39 6.07 -0.57 8.10
C VAL A 39 5.21 -1.80 8.41
N PHE A 40 4.79 -2.54 7.40
CA PHE A 40 3.96 -3.74 7.59
C PHE A 40 4.75 -4.92 8.17
N GLY A 41 6.04 -5.02 7.86
CA GLY A 41 6.94 -6.04 8.42
C GLY A 41 7.15 -5.84 9.92
N SER A 42 7.44 -4.60 10.35
CA SER A 42 7.57 -4.28 11.77
C SER A 42 6.22 -4.40 12.51
N SER A 43 5.12 -3.95 11.92
CA SER A 43 3.77 -4.10 12.45
C SER A 43 3.38 -5.58 12.62
N GLY A 44 3.53 -6.38 11.57
CA GLY A 44 3.17 -7.80 11.56
C GLY A 44 3.99 -8.61 12.54
N TRP A 45 5.29 -8.31 12.67
CA TRP A 45 6.16 -8.92 13.68
C TRP A 45 5.69 -8.61 15.10
N SER A 46 5.31 -7.35 15.37
CA SER A 46 4.74 -6.95 16.66
C SER A 46 3.41 -7.66 16.95
N HIS A 47 2.53 -7.79 15.94
CA HIS A 47 1.26 -8.53 16.06
C HIS A 47 1.44 -10.03 16.33
N LEU A 48 2.51 -10.65 15.85
CA LEU A 48 2.82 -12.06 16.15
C LEU A 48 3.42 -12.25 17.54
N THR A 49 4.39 -11.40 17.91
CA THR A 49 5.16 -11.53 19.16
C THR A 49 4.39 -11.04 20.38
N HIS A 50 3.61 -9.97 20.26
CA HIS A 50 2.83 -9.35 21.34
C HIS A 50 1.32 -9.53 21.15
N ALA A 51 0.92 -10.64 20.52
CA ALA A 51 -0.48 -10.92 20.18
C ALA A 51 -1.43 -10.83 21.38
N GLU A 52 -0.96 -11.12 22.60
CA GLU A 52 -1.77 -11.08 23.81
C GLU A 52 -2.13 -9.66 24.26
N GLU A 53 -1.16 -8.74 24.30
CA GLU A 53 -1.41 -7.32 24.61
C GLU A 53 -2.14 -6.61 23.48
N ARG A 54 -1.79 -6.92 22.22
CA ARG A 54 -2.50 -6.38 21.05
C ARG A 54 -3.93 -6.90 20.96
N SER A 55 -4.20 -8.17 21.28
CA SER A 55 -5.58 -8.69 21.29
C SER A 55 -6.47 -7.98 22.31
N LYS A 56 -5.93 -7.61 23.48
CA LYS A 56 -6.67 -6.89 24.53
C LYS A 56 -6.89 -5.41 24.18
N SER A 57 -5.88 -4.72 23.64
CA SER A 57 -6.00 -3.32 23.21
C SER A 57 -6.84 -3.15 21.94
N ILE A 58 -6.77 -4.12 21.03
CA ILE A 58 -7.56 -4.20 19.81
C ILE A 58 -8.94 -4.80 20.12
N GLY A 59 -9.18 -5.50 21.22
CA GLY A 59 -10.47 -6.18 21.42
C GLY A 59 -10.78 -7.20 20.33
N MET A 60 -9.73 -7.85 19.80
CA MET A 60 -9.81 -8.96 18.85
C MET A 60 -9.41 -10.26 19.52
N SER A 61 -9.83 -11.41 18.98
CA SER A 61 -9.35 -12.70 19.47
C SER A 61 -7.84 -12.85 19.20
N LYS A 62 -7.13 -13.48 20.13
CA LYS A 62 -5.68 -13.77 20.00
C LYS A 62 -5.34 -14.44 18.67
N GLY A 63 -6.22 -15.35 18.20
CA GLY A 63 -6.06 -16.05 16.93
C GLY A 63 -6.16 -15.11 15.72
N PHE A 64 -7.13 -14.20 15.72
CA PHE A 64 -7.28 -13.24 14.62
C PHE A 64 -6.16 -12.20 14.59
N THR A 65 -5.64 -11.76 15.75
CA THR A 65 -4.44 -10.89 15.81
C THR A 65 -3.19 -11.58 15.26
N ARG A 66 -3.00 -12.88 15.55
CA ARG A 66 -1.88 -13.65 14.97
C ARG A 66 -2.05 -13.86 13.47
N PHE A 67 -3.26 -14.18 13.01
CA PHE A 67 -3.55 -14.30 11.58
C PHE A 67 -3.27 -12.98 10.85
N LEU A 68 -3.72 -11.86 11.43
CA LEU A 68 -3.47 -10.53 10.87
C LEU A 68 -1.97 -10.24 10.78
N GLY A 69 -1.21 -10.50 11.86
CA GLY A 69 0.24 -10.33 11.84
C GLY A 69 0.94 -11.22 10.81
N ALA A 70 0.51 -12.48 10.65
CA ALA A 70 1.02 -13.36 9.61
C ALA A 70 0.68 -12.85 8.20
N ALA A 71 -0.53 -12.33 7.98
CA ALA A 71 -0.94 -11.75 6.71
C ALA A 71 -0.16 -10.47 6.36
N GLU A 72 0.10 -9.60 7.34
CA GLU A 72 0.95 -8.40 7.17
C GLU A 72 2.40 -8.79 6.85
N LEU A 73 2.96 -9.80 7.51
CA LEU A 73 4.30 -10.32 7.20
C LEU A 73 4.35 -10.96 5.80
N ALA A 74 3.40 -11.83 5.47
CA ALA A 74 3.34 -12.43 4.14
C ALA A 74 3.18 -11.37 3.05
N GLY A 75 2.31 -10.38 3.27
CA GLY A 75 2.10 -9.26 2.36
C GLY A 75 3.36 -8.41 2.20
N SER A 76 4.03 -8.03 3.29
CA SER A 76 5.29 -7.27 3.23
C SER A 76 6.38 -8.03 2.46
N LEU A 77 6.57 -9.33 2.71
CA LEU A 77 7.52 -10.15 1.96
C LEU A 77 7.14 -10.26 0.49
N GLY A 78 5.86 -10.45 0.17
CA GLY A 78 5.35 -10.47 -1.21
C GLY A 78 5.63 -9.16 -1.95
N VAL A 79 5.39 -8.02 -1.28
CA VAL A 79 5.69 -6.69 -1.81
C VAL A 79 7.20 -6.47 -1.94
N VAL A 80 8.09 -6.93 -1.05
CA VAL A 80 9.56 -6.77 -1.24
C VAL A 80 10.07 -7.65 -2.38
N PHE A 81 9.75 -8.93 -2.36
CA PHE A 81 10.29 -9.89 -3.33
C PHE A 81 9.67 -9.76 -4.71
N GLY A 82 8.51 -9.10 -4.81
CA GLY A 82 7.81 -8.92 -6.08
C GLY A 82 7.15 -10.20 -6.57
N VAL A 83 6.87 -11.12 -5.65
CA VAL A 83 6.07 -12.31 -5.93
C VAL A 83 4.62 -11.90 -5.74
N LEU A 84 3.90 -11.68 -6.84
CA LEU A 84 2.51 -11.22 -6.84
C LEU A 84 2.30 -9.89 -6.08
N PRO A 85 3.06 -8.81 -6.40
CA PRO A 85 3.04 -7.57 -5.64
C PRO A 85 1.66 -6.90 -5.63
N GLN A 86 0.88 -7.10 -6.68
CA GLN A 86 -0.50 -6.60 -6.78
C GLN A 86 -1.43 -7.27 -5.76
N PHE A 87 -1.43 -8.60 -5.66
CA PHE A 87 -2.25 -9.31 -4.68
C PHE A 87 -1.79 -9.05 -3.24
N ALA A 88 -0.47 -8.96 -3.02
CA ALA A 88 0.08 -8.60 -1.72
C ALA A 88 -0.37 -7.18 -1.32
N ALA A 89 -0.25 -6.20 -2.22
CA ALA A 89 -0.72 -4.83 -1.98
C ALA A 89 -2.23 -4.77 -1.73
N LEU A 90 -3.03 -5.54 -2.49
CA LEU A 90 -4.47 -5.65 -2.27
C LEU A 90 -4.80 -6.19 -0.87
N GLY A 91 -4.10 -7.24 -0.43
CA GLY A 91 -4.25 -7.78 0.92
C GLY A 91 -3.91 -6.76 2.00
N LEU A 92 -2.81 -6.02 1.85
CA LEU A 92 -2.41 -4.96 2.78
C LEU A 92 -3.42 -3.80 2.81
N ILE A 93 -4.02 -3.43 1.68
CA ILE A 93 -5.10 -2.42 1.63
C ILE A 93 -6.29 -2.88 2.47
N LEU A 94 -6.72 -4.14 2.33
CA LEU A 94 -7.86 -4.68 3.09
C LEU A 94 -7.58 -4.66 4.60
N VAL A 95 -6.36 -4.98 5.01
CA VAL A 95 -5.93 -4.90 6.42
C VAL A 95 -6.05 -3.47 6.96
N MET A 96 -5.57 -2.48 6.21
CA MET A 96 -5.65 -1.07 6.60
C MET A 96 -7.08 -0.54 6.63
N LEU A 97 -7.95 -0.96 5.70
CA LEU A 97 -9.36 -0.60 5.75
C LEU A 97 -10.04 -1.13 7.03
N GLY A 98 -9.73 -2.35 7.43
CA GLY A 98 -10.18 -2.91 8.71
C GLY A 98 -9.65 -2.13 9.91
N ALA A 99 -8.38 -1.70 9.88
CA ALA A 99 -7.79 -0.88 10.93
C ALA A 99 -8.45 0.50 11.04
N ILE A 100 -8.71 1.18 9.91
CA ILE A 100 -9.40 2.48 9.86
C ILE A 100 -10.83 2.36 10.40
N GLN A 101 -11.60 1.36 9.94
CA GLN A 101 -12.95 1.12 10.45
C GLN A 101 -12.91 1.00 11.98
N LYS A 102 -11.97 0.21 12.51
CA LYS A 102 -11.82 0.06 13.95
C LYS A 102 -11.45 1.37 14.65
N LYS A 103 -10.49 2.11 14.12
CA LYS A 103 -10.05 3.41 14.65
C LYS A 103 -11.21 4.40 14.73
N ILE A 104 -12.07 4.45 13.71
CA ILE A 104 -13.22 5.36 13.65
C ILE A 104 -14.36 4.90 14.56
N PHE A 105 -14.78 3.64 14.46
CA PHE A 105 -16.01 3.15 15.10
C PHE A 105 -15.81 2.65 16.54
N VAL A 106 -14.64 2.11 16.88
CA VAL A 106 -14.37 1.51 18.20
C VAL A 106 -13.51 2.43 19.05
N TRP A 107 -12.46 3.01 18.47
CA TRP A 107 -11.50 3.83 19.21
C TRP A 107 -11.77 5.33 19.12
N HIS A 108 -12.81 5.74 18.36
CA HIS A 108 -13.19 7.15 18.14
C HIS A 108 -11.99 8.07 17.85
N THR A 109 -11.00 7.54 17.12
CA THR A 109 -9.75 8.23 16.82
C THR A 109 -9.96 9.11 15.60
N GLY A 110 -9.70 10.41 15.74
CA GLY A 110 -9.81 11.38 14.65
C GLY A 110 -8.69 11.23 13.59
N PHE A 111 -8.74 12.05 12.55
CA PHE A 111 -7.77 12.01 11.43
C PHE A 111 -6.33 12.10 11.92
N TRP A 112 -6.03 13.05 12.79
CA TRP A 112 -4.70 13.23 13.40
C TRP A 112 -4.45 12.33 14.62
N GLY A 113 -5.52 11.85 15.26
CA GLY A 113 -5.46 11.05 16.49
C GLY A 113 -4.85 11.80 17.69
N LYS A 114 -4.76 11.12 18.84
CA LYS A 114 -3.92 11.54 19.96
C LYS A 114 -2.58 10.79 19.84
N ASN A 115 -1.46 11.43 20.20
CA ASN A 115 -0.13 10.81 20.18
C ASN A 115 0.28 10.14 18.85
N SER A 116 -0.08 10.75 17.71
CA SER A 116 0.23 10.23 16.36
C SER A 116 -0.51 8.94 15.95
N ASP A 117 -1.55 8.51 16.66
CA ASP A 117 -2.31 7.29 16.31
C ASP A 117 -3.43 7.52 15.27
N GLY A 118 -3.45 8.69 14.63
CA GLY A 118 -4.48 9.07 13.67
C GLY A 118 -4.58 8.13 12.47
N TRP A 119 -5.77 8.05 11.86
CA TRP A 119 -6.01 7.20 10.70
C TRP A 119 -5.42 7.75 9.38
N HIS A 120 -4.84 8.95 9.40
CA HIS A 120 -4.09 9.52 8.28
C HIS A 120 -2.88 8.66 7.86
N TYR A 121 -2.21 8.01 8.82
CA TYR A 121 -1.11 7.08 8.53
C TYR A 121 -1.58 5.86 7.74
N ASP A 122 -2.70 5.26 8.16
CA ASP A 122 -3.30 4.12 7.46
C ASP A 122 -3.73 4.52 6.03
N LEU A 123 -4.29 5.73 5.87
CA LEU A 123 -4.67 6.25 4.55
C LEU A 123 -3.45 6.43 3.64
N MET A 124 -2.34 6.99 4.14
CA MET A 124 -1.10 7.12 3.37
C MET A 124 -0.60 5.74 2.90
N LEU A 125 -0.62 4.74 3.78
CA LEU A 125 -0.22 3.37 3.44
C LEU A 125 -1.16 2.74 2.40
N ILE A 126 -2.47 3.00 2.47
CA ILE A 126 -3.42 2.56 1.43
C ILE A 126 -3.03 3.15 0.07
N ILE A 127 -2.75 4.45 0.00
CA ILE A 127 -2.36 5.11 -1.26
C ILE A 127 -1.02 4.58 -1.78
N MET A 128 -0.04 4.36 -0.91
CA MET A 128 1.24 3.73 -1.32
C MET A 128 1.03 2.32 -1.89
N ASN A 129 0.20 1.50 -1.24
CA ASN A 129 -0.15 0.18 -1.76
C ASN A 129 -0.96 0.27 -3.06
N LEU A 130 -1.82 1.27 -3.23
CA LEU A 130 -2.59 1.49 -4.46
C LEU A 130 -1.67 1.84 -5.64
N VAL A 131 -0.60 2.61 -5.40
CA VAL A 131 0.43 2.85 -6.41
C VAL A 131 1.11 1.53 -6.79
N ILE A 132 1.48 0.69 -5.84
CA ILE A 132 2.08 -0.63 -6.11
C ILE A 132 1.09 -1.53 -6.89
N LEU A 133 -0.19 -1.51 -6.51
CA LEU A 133 -1.25 -2.29 -7.15
C LEU A 133 -1.46 -1.88 -8.61
N THR A 134 -1.50 -0.58 -8.90
CA THR A 134 -1.78 -0.07 -10.25
C THR A 134 -0.56 -0.06 -11.17
N THR A 135 0.66 -0.01 -10.61
CA THR A 135 1.92 0.02 -11.39
C THR A 135 2.61 -1.34 -11.50
N GLY A 136 2.14 -2.35 -10.76
CA GLY A 136 2.80 -3.66 -10.68
C GLY A 136 4.10 -3.66 -9.86
N GLY A 137 4.50 -2.54 -9.27
CA GLY A 137 5.66 -2.47 -8.37
C GLY A 137 7.03 -2.31 -9.05
N GLY A 138 7.06 -2.00 -10.35
CA GLY A 138 8.27 -1.64 -11.11
C GLY A 138 9.14 -2.84 -11.54
N ARG A 139 10.18 -2.57 -12.36
CA ARG A 139 11.05 -3.61 -12.96
C ARG A 139 11.95 -4.37 -11.99
N PHE A 140 12.13 -3.90 -10.76
CA PHE A 140 12.96 -4.56 -9.74
C PHE A 140 12.13 -5.54 -8.91
N GLY A 141 11.98 -6.78 -9.39
CA GLY A 141 11.31 -7.88 -8.70
C GLY A 141 11.97 -9.21 -9.04
N ILE A 142 11.92 -10.19 -8.13
CA ILE A 142 12.49 -11.52 -8.35
C ILE A 142 11.62 -12.33 -9.34
N MET A 143 10.31 -12.06 -9.36
CA MET A 143 9.36 -12.70 -10.26
C MET A 143 8.66 -11.63 -11.11
N HIS A 144 8.80 -11.73 -12.43
CA HIS A 144 8.08 -10.94 -13.42
C HIS A 144 7.01 -11.82 -14.05
N PHE A 145 5.75 -11.37 -14.08
CA PHE A 145 4.66 -11.97 -14.85
C PHE A 145 4.06 -10.90 -15.77
#